data_AF-A0A942U539-F1
#
_entry.id   AF-A0A942U539-F1
#
_cell.length_a   1.000
_cell.length_b   1.000
_cell.length_c   1.000
_cell.angle_alpha   90.00
_cell.angle_beta   90.00
_cell.angle_gamma   90.00
#
_symmetry.space_group_name_H-M   'P 1'
#
loop_
_entity.id
_entity.type
_entity.pdbx_description
1 polymer ?
#
loop_
_entity_poly.entity_id
_entity_poly.type
_entity_poly.pdbx_seq_one_letter_code
_entity_poly.pdbx_strand_id
1 'polypeptide(L)'
;MAISIVIGAINVNHQDTNSDVSVGENQLTGWSAHRKTNNGFAQQSGIITNIQNFNPIIDNDVNDGNMIDPDVIPGAQAQVL
;
A
#
# COMPACT_ATOMS: atom_id res chain seq x y z
N MET A 1 7.29 -26.97 19.38
CA MET A 1 8.14 -27.38 18.22
C MET A 1 7.91 -26.37 17.12
N ALA A 2 8.95 -25.70 16.65
CA ALA A 2 8.85 -24.88 15.45
C ALA A 2 8.91 -25.80 14.22
N ILE A 3 7.93 -25.66 13.32
CA ILE A 3 7.94 -26.30 12.01
C ILE A 3 8.59 -25.32 11.04
N SER A 4 9.60 -25.78 10.32
CA SER A 4 10.23 -25.00 9.26
C SER A 4 9.28 -24.87 8.07
N ILE A 5 8.86 -23.65 7.75
CA ILE A 5 8.11 -23.33 6.55
C ILE A 5 9.11 -22.79 5.53
N VAL A 6 9.30 -23.51 4.42
CA VAL A 6 10.09 -23.04 3.29
C VAL A 6 9.17 -22.23 2.39
N ILE A 7 9.34 -20.91 2.39
CA ILE A 7 8.73 -20.06 1.39
C ILE A 7 9.65 -20.06 0.17
N GLY A 8 9.11 -20.32 -1.02
CA GLY A 8 9.84 -20.24 -2.28
C GLY A 8 10.20 -18.79 -2.63
N ALA A 9 9.64 -18.25 -3.72
CA ALA A 9 9.80 -16.84 -4.06
C ALA A 9 8.50 -16.07 -3.74
N ILE A 10 8.62 -14.97 -2.98
CA ILE A 10 7.57 -13.96 -2.90
C ILE A 10 7.86 -12.94 -4.00
N ASN A 11 7.08 -12.98 -5.08
CA ASN A 11 7.21 -12.02 -6.17
C ASN A 11 6.12 -10.96 -6.03
N VAL A 12 6.53 -9.75 -5.65
CA VAL A 12 5.64 -8.61 -5.45
C VAL A 12 5.83 -7.68 -6.63
N ASN A 13 4.86 -7.70 -7.53
CA ASN A 13 4.91 -6.92 -8.75
C ASN A 13 4.58 -5.43 -8.52
N HIS A 14 3.76 -5.15 -7.51
CA HIS A 14 3.38 -3.79 -7.15
C HIS A 14 2.83 -3.71 -5.72
N GLN A 15 3.11 -2.60 -5.05
CA GLN A 15 2.64 -2.27 -3.71
C GLN A 15 2.24 -0.79 -3.68
N ASP A 16 1.05 -0.51 -3.17
CA ASP A 16 0.50 0.84 -3.10
C ASP A 16 0.61 1.45 -1.70
N THR A 17 0.07 2.65 -1.56
CA THR A 17 0.02 3.35 -0.27
C THR A 17 -0.63 2.46 0.78
N ASN A 18 -0.02 2.39 1.97
CA ASN A 18 -0.49 1.54 3.06
C ASN A 18 -0.49 0.04 2.73
N SER A 19 0.53 -0.45 2.02
CA SER A 19 0.71 -1.89 1.76
C SER A 19 1.93 -2.50 2.46
N ASP A 20 1.83 -3.79 2.79
CA ASP A 20 2.90 -4.58 3.41
C ASP A 20 3.06 -5.94 2.76
N VAL A 21 4.25 -6.53 2.93
CA VAL A 21 4.53 -7.94 2.67
C VAL A 21 5.26 -8.48 3.90
N SER A 22 4.52 -9.14 4.78
CA SER A 22 5.04 -9.66 6.04
C SER A 22 4.91 -11.18 6.15
N VAL A 23 5.88 -11.79 6.85
CA VAL A 23 5.95 -13.23 7.12
C VAL A 23 6.26 -13.43 8.60
N GLY A 24 5.61 -14.41 9.21
CA GLY A 24 5.77 -14.70 10.64
C GLY A 24 4.82 -13.88 11.51
N GLU A 25 5.16 -13.74 12.77
CA GLU A 25 4.39 -12.99 13.74
C GLU A 25 4.63 -11.48 13.56
N ASN A 26 3.59 -10.74 13.20
CA ASN A 26 3.69 -9.31 12.93
C ASN A 26 2.52 -8.55 13.56
N GLN A 27 2.84 -7.47 14.26
CA GLN A 27 1.85 -6.49 14.71
C GLN A 27 2.04 -5.21 13.91
N LEU A 28 1.07 -4.93 13.04
CA LEU A 28 1.14 -3.85 12.06
C LEU A 28 -0.01 -2.88 12.34
N THR A 29 0.14 -2.07 13.38
CA THR A 29 -0.85 -1.07 13.82
C THR A 29 -0.42 0.34 13.41
N GLY A 30 -1.37 1.22 13.11
CA GLY A 30 -1.08 2.63 12.76
C GLY A 30 -0.89 2.89 11.28
N TRP A 31 -1.62 2.14 10.47
CA TRP A 31 -1.58 2.20 9.02
C TRP A 31 -2.51 3.29 8.51
N SER A 32 -2.01 4.52 8.44
CA SER A 32 -2.74 5.68 7.92
C SER A 32 -2.14 6.16 6.60
N ALA A 33 -3.01 6.32 5.60
CA ALA A 33 -2.62 6.85 4.30
C ALA A 33 -3.72 7.79 3.79
N HIS A 34 -3.36 9.06 3.63
CA HIS A 34 -4.21 10.04 2.97
C HIS A 34 -3.56 10.41 1.65
N ARG A 35 -4.26 10.17 0.54
CA ARG A 35 -3.76 10.53 -0.78
C ARG A 35 -4.91 10.78 -1.72
N LYS A 36 -4.81 11.87 -2.48
CA LYS A 36 -5.48 12.03 -3.76
C LYS A 36 -4.49 11.63 -4.84
N THR A 37 -4.84 10.67 -5.69
CA THR A 37 -3.99 10.25 -6.81
C THR A 37 -4.82 10.23 -8.08
N ASN A 38 -4.34 10.94 -9.10
CA ASN A 38 -4.90 10.89 -10.44
C ASN A 38 -3.89 10.13 -11.32
N ASN A 39 -3.91 8.80 -11.22
CA ASN A 39 -3.01 7.98 -12.01
C ASN A 39 -3.58 7.83 -13.41
N GLY A 40 -3.22 8.75 -14.31
CA GLY A 40 -3.70 8.77 -15.70
C GLY A 40 -3.74 7.38 -16.36
N PHE A 41 -2.58 6.79 -16.68
CA PHE A 41 -2.50 5.44 -17.27
C PHE A 41 -2.30 4.31 -16.25
N ALA A 42 -2.77 4.54 -15.01
CA ALA A 42 -2.66 3.61 -13.87
C ALA A 42 -1.22 3.15 -13.56
N GLN A 43 -1.08 2.18 -12.66
CA GLN A 43 0.17 1.47 -12.40
C GLN A 43 0.24 0.23 -13.29
N GLN A 44 1.36 0.10 -13.99
CA GLN A 44 1.60 -0.91 -15.01
C GLN A 44 2.72 -1.82 -14.52
N SER A 45 2.47 -3.12 -14.47
CA SER A 45 3.48 -4.10 -14.12
C SER A 45 3.51 -5.24 -15.15
N GLY A 46 4.71 -5.58 -15.60
CA GLY A 46 4.95 -6.55 -16.68
C GLY A 46 5.33 -5.89 -18.00
N ILE A 47 5.28 -6.65 -19.09
CA ILE A 47 5.63 -6.15 -20.42
C ILE A 47 4.40 -5.40 -20.98
N ILE A 48 4.46 -4.06 -21.03
CA ILE A 48 3.34 -3.23 -21.49
C ILE A 48 3.80 -2.31 -22.62
N THR A 49 3.03 -2.30 -23.71
CA THR A 49 3.19 -1.37 -24.84
C THR A 49 1.96 -0.49 -24.94
N ASN A 50 2.14 0.81 -24.74
CA ASN A 50 1.09 1.83 -24.84
C ASN A 50 1.41 2.77 -26.01
N ILE A 51 0.45 3.00 -26.90
CA ILE A 51 0.61 3.89 -28.07
C ILE A 51 -0.65 4.75 -28.21
N GLN A 52 -0.49 6.05 -28.46
CA GLN A 52 -1.57 7.05 -28.59
C GLN A 52 -2.40 7.28 -27.33
N ASN A 53 -1.73 7.23 -26.19
CA ASN A 53 -2.32 7.44 -24.87
C ASN A 53 -2.43 8.95 -24.57
N PHE A 54 -3.67 9.47 -24.50
CA PHE A 54 -3.96 10.84 -24.07
C PHE A 54 -4.81 10.81 -22.78
N ASN A 55 -4.35 11.48 -21.71
CA ASN A 55 -5.07 11.50 -20.43
C ASN A 55 -5.04 12.91 -19.80
N PRO A 56 -6.02 13.76 -20.14
CA PRO A 56 -6.18 15.06 -19.50
C PRO A 56 -6.84 14.89 -18.13
N ILE A 57 -6.17 15.40 -17.10
CA ILE A 57 -6.68 15.41 -15.73
C ILE A 57 -6.95 16.87 -15.38
N ILE A 58 -8.23 17.22 -15.21
CA ILE A 58 -8.65 18.56 -14.79
C ILE A 58 -9.20 18.42 -13.39
N ASP A 59 -8.47 18.99 -12.45
CA ASP A 59 -8.73 18.87 -11.03
C ASP A 59 -8.85 20.26 -10.42
N ASN A 60 -10.07 20.81 -10.47
CA ASN A 60 -10.33 22.19 -10.10
C ASN A 60 -11.07 22.26 -8.76
N ASP A 61 -10.44 21.74 -7.72
CA ASP A 61 -10.88 21.93 -6.35
C ASP A 61 -9.92 22.86 -5.57
N VAL A 62 -10.41 23.36 -4.42
CA VAL A 62 -9.65 24.27 -3.54
C VAL A 62 -8.83 23.48 -2.50
N ASN A 63 -9.19 22.21 -2.27
CA ASN A 63 -8.52 21.33 -1.32
C ASN A 63 -8.60 19.88 -1.79
N ASP A 64 -7.43 19.27 -2.04
CA ASP A 64 -7.25 17.90 -2.50
C ASP A 64 -7.56 16.84 -1.43
N GLY A 65 -7.65 17.23 -0.16
CA GLY A 65 -7.99 16.32 0.91
C GLY A 65 -7.60 16.86 2.27
N ASN A 66 -8.43 16.58 3.28
CA ASN A 66 -8.10 16.90 4.67
C ASN A 66 -7.40 15.70 5.31
N MET A 67 -6.10 15.84 5.59
CA MET A 67 -5.23 14.78 6.13
C MET A 67 -5.16 14.85 7.66
N ILE A 68 -6.31 14.93 8.33
CA ILE A 68 -6.36 14.91 9.80
C ILE A 68 -6.36 13.45 10.24
N ASP A 69 -5.32 13.07 10.99
CA ASP A 69 -5.16 11.75 11.61
C ASP A 69 -5.06 11.92 13.14
N PRO A 70 -6.18 12.13 13.86
CA PRO A 70 -6.18 12.43 15.28
C PRO A 70 -6.32 11.17 16.13
N ASP A 71 -5.96 9.99 15.61
CA ASP A 71 -6.18 8.74 16.28
C ASP A 71 -5.07 8.39 17.30
N VAL A 72 -5.43 7.60 18.31
CA VAL A 72 -4.49 6.99 19.24
C VAL A 72 -4.40 5.54 18.83
N ILE A 73 -3.27 5.14 18.25
CA ILE A 73 -3.03 3.79 17.77
C ILE A 73 -2.53 2.92 18.93
N PRO A 74 -3.36 2.03 19.52
CA PRO A 74 -2.92 1.19 20.62
C PRO A 74 -2.22 -0.04 20.04
N GLY A 75 -0.94 -0.20 20.37
CA GLY A 75 -0.19 -1.40 20.03
C GLY A 75 -0.02 -2.29 21.26
N ALA A 76 -0.91 -3.26 21.47
CA ALA A 76 -0.71 -4.28 22.50
C ALA A 76 -0.06 -5.52 21.87
N GLN A 77 1.26 -5.62 21.95
CA GLN A 77 1.96 -6.86 21.60
C GLN A 77 1.84 -7.84 22.75
N ALA A 78 0.72 -8.56 22.78
CA ALA A 78 0.48 -9.64 23.72
C ALA A 78 0.83 -10.97 23.05
N GLN A 79 2.13 -11.22 22.82
CA GLN A 79 2.52 -12.56 22.38
C GLN A 79 3.77 -13.04 23.11
N VAL A 80 3.57 -14.17 23.77
CA VAL A 80 4.55 -14.94 24.53
C VAL A 80 4.87 -16.19 23.71
N LEU A 81 6.15 -16.54 23.70
CA LEU A 81 6.78 -17.65 22.98
C LEU A 81 5.97 -18.97 22.96
#